data_AF-M1MF40-F1
#
_entry.id   AF-M1MF40-F1
#
_cell.length_a   1.000
_cell.length_b   1.000
_cell.length_c   1.000
_cell.angle_alpha   90.00
_cell.angle_beta   90.00
_cell.angle_gamma   90.00
#
_symmetry.space_group_name_H-M   'P 1'
#
loop_
_entity.id
_entity.type
_entity.pdbx_description
1 polymer ?
#
loop_
_entity_poly.entity_id
_entity_poly.type
_entity_poly.pdbx_seq_one_letter_code
_entity_poly.pdbx_strand_id
1 'polypeptide(L)'
;MKINKYLRKINYFMILTLFMSMIIGADATPNFKVITGKQIIGTVQYNGYDLNARKISIEGSKNIVYCLEINKNYPSGQSFSSIGDLSKNTGNVVAAGYPNRSPAELNLSDENEAYFATQIAIWSAMEGYDVNKFKGENPYVLDAIRNIYNDGMKGVYTNKIRTKAYKTNNEAIQEIITVHLDDLVAEQKAESIQKEYPPQEG
;
A
#
# COMPACT_ATOMS: atom_id res chain seq x y z
N MET A 1 -72.72 -7.57 -0.29
CA MET A 1 -71.43 -8.29 -0.23
C MET A 1 -70.33 -7.43 -0.86
N LYS A 2 -69.57 -6.67 -0.06
CA LYS A 2 -68.48 -5.78 -0.50
C LYS A 2 -67.28 -5.95 0.44
N ILE A 3 -66.56 -7.07 0.32
CA ILE A 3 -65.38 -7.42 1.15
C ILE A 3 -64.07 -7.22 0.36
N ASN A 4 -64.10 -6.72 -0.88
CA ASN A 4 -62.92 -6.73 -1.76
C ASN A 4 -62.15 -5.39 -1.87
N LYS A 5 -62.26 -4.48 -0.88
CA LYS A 5 -61.47 -3.23 -0.90
C LYS A 5 -60.48 -3.07 0.27
N TYR A 6 -60.62 -3.84 1.34
CA TYR A 6 -59.72 -3.72 2.51
C TYR A 6 -58.47 -4.61 2.43
N LEU A 7 -58.52 -5.73 1.71
CA LEU A 7 -57.39 -6.66 1.55
C LEU A 7 -56.25 -6.12 0.66
N ARG A 8 -56.50 -5.06 -0.15
CA ARG A 8 -55.50 -4.52 -1.09
C ARG A 8 -54.54 -3.50 -0.47
N LYS A 9 -54.87 -2.95 0.72
CA LYS A 9 -54.01 -1.96 1.41
C LYS A 9 -53.12 -2.57 2.50
N ILE A 10 -53.39 -3.79 2.96
CA ILE A 10 -52.59 -4.46 3.99
C ILE A 10 -51.26 -4.99 3.43
N ASN A 11 -51.20 -5.27 2.12
CA ASN A 11 -50.01 -5.83 1.48
C ASN A 11 -48.89 -4.80 1.21
N TYR A 12 -49.17 -3.49 1.33
CA TYR A 12 -48.13 -2.45 1.19
C TYR A 12 -47.53 -2.03 2.54
N PHE A 13 -48.23 -2.28 3.65
CA PHE A 13 -47.72 -1.92 4.98
C PHE A 13 -46.75 -2.98 5.54
N MET A 14 -46.87 -4.24 5.11
CA MET A 14 -46.00 -5.34 5.52
C MET A 14 -44.69 -5.45 4.71
N ILE A 15 -44.56 -4.71 3.60
CA ILE A 15 -43.35 -4.69 2.76
C ILE A 15 -42.46 -3.47 3.07
N LEU A 16 -43.00 -2.43 3.74
CA LEU A 16 -42.27 -1.19 3.99
C LEU A 16 -41.36 -1.22 5.25
N THR A 17 -41.53 -2.20 6.14
CA THR A 17 -40.75 -2.27 7.40
C THR A 17 -39.55 -3.21 7.35
N LEU A 18 -39.25 -3.85 6.21
CA LEU A 18 -38.14 -4.81 6.07
C LEU A 18 -36.83 -4.22 5.50
N PHE A 19 -36.75 -2.90 5.30
CA PHE A 19 -35.61 -2.24 4.64
C PHE A 19 -34.76 -1.30 5.49
N MET A 20 -34.89 -1.29 6.83
CA MET A 20 -34.07 -0.45 7.72
C MET A 20 -33.29 -1.22 8.78
N SER A 21 -32.69 -2.34 8.38
CA SER A 21 -31.53 -2.87 9.09
C SER A 21 -30.41 -3.19 8.11
N MET A 22 -30.01 -2.21 7.29
CA MET A 22 -28.59 -2.12 6.98
C MET A 22 -27.91 -1.76 8.29
N ILE A 23 -27.49 -2.79 9.02
CA ILE A 23 -26.34 -2.65 9.89
C ILE A 23 -25.25 -2.23 8.92
N ILE A 24 -24.98 -0.92 8.86
CA ILE A 24 -23.67 -0.43 8.45
C ILE A 24 -22.76 -1.13 9.45
N GLY A 25 -22.16 -2.25 9.02
CA GLY A 25 -21.04 -2.80 9.74
C GLY A 25 -20.08 -1.63 9.85
N ALA A 26 -19.95 -1.09 11.06
CA ALA A 26 -18.82 -0.27 11.39
C ALA A 26 -17.65 -1.21 11.17
N ASP A 27 -17.08 -1.13 9.97
CA ASP A 27 -15.86 -1.82 9.63
C ASP A 27 -14.90 -1.34 10.70
N ALA A 28 -14.62 -2.21 11.68
CA ALA A 28 -13.80 -1.86 12.82
C ALA A 28 -12.42 -1.66 12.24
N THR A 29 -12.13 -0.43 11.82
CA THR A 29 -10.89 -0.09 11.16
C THR A 29 -9.79 -0.48 12.13
N PRO A 30 -8.97 -1.49 11.80
CA PRO A 30 -8.05 -2.04 12.77
C PRO A 30 -7.05 -0.94 13.13
N ASN A 31 -7.12 -0.47 14.36
CA ASN A 31 -6.15 0.45 14.92
C ASN A 31 -4.90 -0.36 15.24
N PHE A 32 -3.86 -0.22 14.41
CA PHE A 32 -2.57 -0.85 14.65
C PHE A 32 -1.53 0.19 15.04
N LYS A 33 -0.46 -0.27 15.70
CA LYS A 33 0.69 0.55 16.07
C LYS A 33 1.81 0.36 15.06
N VAL A 34 2.39 1.47 14.63
CA VAL A 34 3.55 1.49 13.74
C VAL A 34 4.79 1.84 14.55
N ILE A 35 5.85 1.06 14.33
CA ILE A 35 7.16 1.26 14.95
C ILE A 35 8.18 1.63 13.88
N THR A 36 9.13 2.49 14.23
CA THR A 36 10.25 2.88 13.36
C THR A 36 11.55 2.29 13.85
N GLY A 37 12.31 1.71 12.92
CA GLY A 37 13.65 1.19 13.17
C GLY A 37 14.64 2.28 13.58
N LYS A 38 15.55 1.93 14.50
CA LYS A 38 16.56 2.87 15.01
C LYS A 38 17.72 3.13 14.03
N GLN A 39 17.88 2.30 13.01
CA GLN A 39 18.96 2.42 12.02
C GLN A 39 18.46 3.10 10.74
N ILE A 40 19.31 3.98 10.19
CA ILE A 40 19.17 4.43 8.80
C ILE A 40 19.58 3.26 7.92
N ILE A 41 18.73 2.89 6.97
CA ILE A 41 18.94 1.73 6.08
C ILE A 41 19.55 2.11 4.74
N GLY A 42 19.61 3.40 4.44
CA GLY A 42 20.14 3.95 3.21
C GLY A 42 20.07 5.48 3.18
N THR A 43 20.98 6.06 2.42
CA THR A 43 21.12 7.51 2.23
C THR A 43 21.36 7.82 0.76
N VAL A 44 20.64 8.81 0.23
CA VAL A 44 20.96 9.47 -1.05
C VAL A 44 20.98 10.97 -0.83
N GLN A 45 21.71 11.69 -1.65
CA GLN A 45 21.79 13.15 -1.63
C GLN A 45 20.93 13.77 -2.73
N TYR A 46 20.22 14.85 -2.39
CA TYR A 46 19.50 15.69 -3.34
C TYR A 46 19.78 17.15 -3.02
N ASN A 47 20.33 17.90 -3.99
CA ASN A 47 20.68 19.32 -3.83
C ASN A 47 21.50 19.64 -2.57
N GLY A 48 22.39 18.73 -2.15
CA GLY A 48 23.25 18.92 -0.97
C GLY A 48 22.61 18.53 0.37
N TYR A 49 21.39 17.98 0.36
CA TYR A 49 20.73 17.43 1.55
C TYR A 49 20.72 15.90 1.50
N ASP A 50 20.93 15.26 2.65
CA ASP A 50 20.80 13.82 2.80
C ASP A 50 19.33 13.42 3.00
N LEU A 51 18.84 12.53 2.15
CA LEU A 51 17.57 11.84 2.29
C LEU A 51 17.84 10.46 2.87
N ASN A 52 17.46 10.30 4.14
CA ASN A 52 17.69 9.10 4.92
C ASN A 52 16.37 8.35 5.11
N ALA A 53 16.35 7.05 4.83
CA ALA A 53 15.21 6.22 5.19
C ALA A 53 15.49 5.36 6.42
N ARG A 54 14.42 5.04 7.14
CA ARG A 54 14.36 4.02 8.18
C ARG A 54 13.24 3.05 7.83
N LYS A 55 13.42 1.76 8.13
CA LYS A 55 12.31 0.79 8.01
C LYS A 55 11.25 1.09 9.07
N ILE A 56 10.00 1.08 8.65
CA ILE A 56 8.84 1.08 9.54
C ILE A 56 8.07 -0.22 9.41
N SER A 57 7.42 -0.64 10.49
CA SER A 57 6.63 -1.87 10.51
C SER A 57 5.43 -1.76 11.43
N ILE A 58 4.45 -2.63 11.20
CA ILE A 58 3.33 -2.83 12.11
C ILE A 58 3.71 -3.95 13.09
N GLU A 59 3.55 -3.71 14.38
CA GLU A 59 3.88 -4.70 15.41
C GLU A 59 3.10 -6.01 15.18
N GLY A 60 3.82 -7.14 15.13
CA GLY A 60 3.24 -8.47 14.88
C GLY A 60 2.81 -8.75 13.44
N SER A 61 3.07 -7.84 12.49
CA SER A 61 2.73 -8.02 11.07
C SER A 61 3.97 -8.30 10.21
N LYS A 62 3.77 -9.06 9.12
CA LYS A 62 4.76 -9.22 8.05
C LYS A 62 4.61 -8.19 6.93
N ASN A 63 3.57 -7.35 6.98
CA ASN A 63 3.31 -6.37 5.93
C ASN A 63 4.47 -5.38 5.79
N ILE A 64 4.74 -4.97 4.56
CA ILE A 64 5.73 -3.93 4.27
C ILE A 64 5.03 -2.58 4.36
N VAL A 65 5.69 -1.62 5.01
CA VAL A 65 5.10 -0.31 5.29
C VAL A 65 6.04 0.79 4.83
N TYR A 66 5.52 1.81 4.16
CA TYR A 66 6.27 2.97 3.67
C TYR A 66 5.67 4.25 4.19
N CYS A 67 6.48 5.27 4.41
CA CYS A 67 5.98 6.61 4.72
C CYS A 67 5.66 7.40 3.45
N LEU A 68 4.74 8.35 3.54
CA LEU A 68 4.34 9.20 2.41
C LEU A 68 5.07 10.56 2.36
N GLU A 69 5.40 11.18 3.50
CA GLU A 69 5.90 12.56 3.51
C GLU A 69 7.25 12.73 4.22
N ILE A 70 8.33 12.97 3.48
CA ILE A 70 9.68 13.04 4.04
C ILE A 70 9.86 14.16 5.09
N ASN A 71 9.05 15.22 5.03
CA ASN A 71 9.17 16.40 5.89
C ASN A 71 8.43 16.26 7.23
N LYS A 72 7.73 15.15 7.48
CA LYS A 72 7.03 14.88 8.74
C LYS A 72 7.80 13.87 9.60
N ASN A 73 7.47 13.80 10.88
CA ASN A 73 8.10 12.87 11.79
C ASN A 73 7.73 11.42 11.48
N TYR A 74 8.70 10.52 11.64
CA TYR A 74 8.46 9.08 11.56
C TYR A 74 7.44 8.62 12.63
N PRO A 75 6.59 7.62 12.34
CA PRO A 75 5.72 7.02 13.33
C PRO A 75 6.49 6.40 14.50
N SER A 76 6.00 6.57 15.72
CA SER A 76 6.65 6.13 16.95
C SER A 76 5.63 5.61 17.98
N GLY A 77 4.72 4.74 17.53
CA GLY A 77 3.69 4.12 18.37
C GLY A 77 2.30 4.74 18.31
N GLN A 78 2.05 5.69 17.40
CA GLN A 78 0.71 6.23 17.16
C GLN A 78 -0.21 5.15 16.55
N SER A 79 -1.51 5.32 16.76
CA SER A 79 -2.55 4.53 16.11
C SER A 79 -2.90 5.12 14.74
N PHE A 80 -3.14 4.22 13.80
CA PHE A 80 -3.45 4.54 12.41
C PHE A 80 -4.85 4.06 12.01
N SER A 81 -5.53 4.86 11.20
CA SER A 81 -6.83 4.53 10.60
C SER A 81 -6.75 4.61 9.07
N SER A 82 -7.51 3.76 8.40
CA SER A 82 -7.52 3.67 6.93
C SER A 82 -8.09 4.95 6.33
N ILE A 83 -7.40 5.50 5.33
CA ILE A 83 -7.91 6.61 4.50
C ILE A 83 -8.30 6.18 3.09
N GLY A 84 -8.14 4.89 2.77
CA GLY A 84 -8.59 4.28 1.53
C GLY A 84 -7.43 3.87 0.63
N ASP A 85 -7.71 3.86 -0.67
CA ASP A 85 -6.74 3.46 -1.69
C ASP A 85 -5.75 4.57 -1.99
N LEU A 86 -4.60 4.20 -2.53
CA LEU A 86 -3.57 5.13 -2.95
C LEU A 86 -4.03 5.96 -4.16
N SER A 87 -3.44 7.16 -4.31
CA SER A 87 -3.50 7.86 -5.59
C SER A 87 -2.97 6.95 -6.71
N LYS A 88 -3.48 7.08 -7.93
CA LYS A 88 -3.06 6.24 -9.07
C LYS A 88 -1.54 6.24 -9.25
N ASN A 89 -0.92 7.41 -9.18
CA ASN A 89 0.53 7.57 -9.37
C ASN A 89 1.31 6.88 -8.24
N THR A 90 0.95 7.12 -6.98
CA THR A 90 1.60 6.50 -5.83
C THR A 90 1.40 4.98 -5.85
N GLY A 91 0.19 4.52 -6.18
CA GLY A 91 -0.12 3.10 -6.34
C GLY A 91 0.75 2.43 -7.40
N ASN A 92 0.93 3.05 -8.56
CA ASN A 92 1.78 2.52 -9.62
C ASN A 92 3.27 2.50 -9.23
N VAL A 93 3.75 3.49 -8.47
CA VAL A 93 5.12 3.48 -7.94
C VAL A 93 5.33 2.31 -6.98
N VAL A 94 4.36 2.05 -6.10
CA VAL A 94 4.39 0.87 -5.21
C VAL A 94 4.32 -0.44 -6.01
N ALA A 95 3.59 -0.47 -7.12
CA ALA A 95 3.53 -1.63 -8.02
C ALA A 95 4.86 -1.90 -8.75
N ALA A 96 5.63 -0.85 -9.03
CA ALA A 96 6.94 -0.93 -9.65
C ALA A 96 8.07 -1.23 -8.65
N GLY A 97 7.81 -1.07 -7.35
CA GLY A 97 8.81 -1.25 -6.29
C GLY A 97 8.65 -2.53 -5.47
N TYR A 98 9.41 -2.61 -4.40
CA TYR A 98 9.35 -3.69 -3.42
C TYR A 98 8.10 -3.55 -2.53
N PRO A 99 7.40 -4.63 -2.16
CA PRO A 99 7.66 -6.05 -2.46
C PRO A 99 6.94 -6.58 -3.70
N ASN A 100 6.21 -5.75 -4.46
CA ASN A 100 5.62 -6.20 -5.74
C ASN A 100 6.70 -6.69 -6.72
N ARG A 101 7.90 -6.14 -6.61
CA ARG A 101 9.14 -6.61 -7.25
C ARG A 101 10.11 -7.09 -6.19
N SER A 102 10.68 -8.26 -6.42
CA SER A 102 11.77 -8.80 -5.61
C SER A 102 13.04 -7.95 -5.76
N PRO A 103 13.99 -8.02 -4.80
CA PRO A 103 15.29 -7.37 -4.95
C PRO A 103 16.00 -7.74 -6.26
N ALA A 104 15.92 -9.01 -6.68
CA ALA A 104 16.52 -9.48 -7.93
C ALA A 104 15.88 -8.85 -9.18
N GLU A 105 14.54 -8.73 -9.23
CA GLU A 105 13.85 -8.01 -10.32
C GLU A 105 14.23 -6.53 -10.39
N LEU A 106 14.57 -5.93 -9.25
CA LEU A 106 15.03 -4.54 -9.15
C LEU A 106 16.55 -4.39 -9.38
N ASN A 107 17.26 -5.48 -9.65
CA ASN A 107 18.72 -5.53 -9.77
C ASN A 107 19.44 -5.01 -8.50
N LEU A 108 18.96 -5.45 -7.33
CA LEU A 108 19.48 -5.08 -6.01
C LEU A 108 19.88 -6.32 -5.22
N SER A 109 20.80 -6.11 -4.26
CA SER A 109 21.45 -7.21 -3.55
C SER A 109 20.57 -7.79 -2.44
N ASP A 110 19.74 -6.94 -1.81
CA ASP A 110 18.94 -7.33 -0.66
C ASP A 110 17.64 -6.52 -0.50
N GLU A 111 16.84 -6.93 0.49
CA GLU A 111 15.55 -6.31 0.80
C GLU A 111 15.67 -4.93 1.45
N ASN A 112 16.81 -4.57 2.07
CA ASN A 112 17.01 -3.24 2.61
C ASN A 112 17.23 -2.24 1.47
N GLU A 113 18.07 -2.59 0.49
CA GLU A 113 18.26 -1.78 -0.72
C GLU A 113 16.95 -1.62 -1.50
N ALA A 114 16.20 -2.72 -1.67
CA ALA A 114 14.93 -2.71 -2.39
C ALA A 114 13.85 -1.86 -1.68
N TYR A 115 13.73 -2.01 -0.36
CA TYR A 115 12.86 -1.16 0.46
C TYR A 115 13.30 0.30 0.35
N PHE A 116 14.59 0.58 0.49
CA PHE A 116 15.12 1.94 0.46
C PHE A 116 14.84 2.62 -0.88
N ALA A 117 15.16 1.96 -1.99
CA ALA A 117 14.92 2.49 -3.33
C ALA A 117 13.43 2.80 -3.55
N THR A 118 12.55 1.92 -3.09
CA THR A 118 11.09 2.11 -3.16
C THR A 118 10.63 3.30 -2.32
N GLN A 119 11.15 3.45 -1.09
CA GLN A 119 10.82 4.58 -0.22
C GLN A 119 11.22 5.93 -0.83
N ILE A 120 12.40 6.02 -1.44
CA ILE A 120 12.83 7.25 -2.12
C ILE A 120 11.97 7.52 -3.36
N ALA A 121 11.61 6.50 -4.13
CA ALA A 121 10.74 6.67 -5.30
C ALA A 121 9.33 7.15 -4.91
N ILE A 122 8.78 6.65 -3.79
CA ILE A 122 7.50 7.13 -3.22
C ILE A 122 7.63 8.61 -2.85
N TRP A 123 8.66 9.00 -2.10
CA TRP A 123 8.87 10.42 -1.76
C TRP A 123 9.07 11.30 -3.00
N SER A 124 9.72 10.78 -4.05
CA SER A 124 9.86 11.50 -5.31
C SER A 124 8.52 11.74 -6.00
N ALA A 125 7.61 10.78 -5.95
CA ALA A 125 6.25 10.93 -6.46
C ALA A 125 5.38 11.88 -5.62
N MET A 126 5.60 11.92 -4.30
CA MET A 126 4.83 12.76 -3.38
C MET A 126 5.32 14.21 -3.35
N GLU A 127 6.64 14.43 -3.36
CA GLU A 127 7.27 15.74 -3.14
C GLU A 127 7.81 16.37 -4.44
N GLY A 128 7.86 15.61 -5.55
CA GLY A 128 8.34 16.10 -6.84
C GLY A 128 9.85 16.13 -6.99
N TYR A 129 10.59 15.28 -6.26
CA TYR A 129 12.03 15.15 -6.46
C TYR A 129 12.35 14.61 -7.86
N ASP A 130 13.28 15.27 -8.54
CA ASP A 130 13.85 14.78 -9.81
C ASP A 130 14.80 13.61 -9.55
N VAL A 131 14.33 12.40 -9.85
CA VAL A 131 15.08 11.16 -9.63
C VAL A 131 16.45 11.10 -10.31
N ASN A 132 16.70 11.93 -11.33
CA ASN A 132 17.98 11.99 -12.03
C ASN A 132 19.03 12.84 -11.31
N LYS A 133 18.62 13.61 -10.29
CA LYS A 133 19.53 14.47 -9.51
C LYS A 133 20.03 13.81 -8.22
N PHE A 134 19.53 12.62 -7.89
CA PHE A 134 20.04 11.89 -6.73
C PHE A 134 21.50 11.49 -6.93
N LYS A 135 22.27 11.64 -5.85
CA LYS A 135 23.65 11.16 -5.74
C LYS A 135 23.73 10.15 -4.61
N GLY A 136 24.63 9.19 -4.70
CA GLY A 136 24.80 8.14 -3.70
C GLY A 136 25.97 7.24 -4.06
N GLU A 137 26.41 6.43 -3.10
CA GLU A 137 27.58 5.56 -3.28
C GLU A 137 27.26 4.32 -4.13
N ASN A 138 26.04 3.77 -4.00
CA ASN A 138 25.62 2.59 -4.75
C ASN A 138 24.87 2.99 -6.03
N PRO A 139 25.46 2.83 -7.24
CA PRO A 139 24.80 3.16 -8.49
C PRO A 139 23.58 2.29 -8.79
N TYR A 140 23.56 1.03 -8.33
CA TYR A 140 22.42 0.12 -8.54
C TYR A 140 21.17 0.61 -7.79
N VAL A 141 21.35 1.14 -6.58
CA VAL A 141 20.26 1.77 -5.82
C VAL A 141 19.74 3.03 -6.53
N LEU A 142 20.63 3.87 -7.08
CA LEU A 142 20.23 5.05 -7.84
C LEU A 142 19.46 4.69 -9.12
N ASP A 143 19.90 3.65 -9.82
CA ASP A 143 19.21 3.11 -10.99
C ASP A 143 17.84 2.56 -10.61
N ALA A 144 17.74 1.79 -9.52
CA ALA A 144 16.48 1.26 -9.04
C ALA A 144 15.49 2.36 -8.66
N ILE A 145 15.93 3.42 -7.95
CA ILE A 145 15.08 4.58 -7.62
C ILE A 145 14.51 5.20 -8.90
N ARG A 146 15.37 5.44 -9.91
CA ARG A 146 14.97 6.00 -11.19
C ARG A 146 13.96 5.11 -11.92
N ASN A 147 14.23 3.81 -11.99
CA ASN A 147 13.39 2.86 -12.70
C ASN A 147 12.02 2.70 -12.04
N ILE A 148 11.97 2.49 -10.72
CA ILE A 148 10.72 2.37 -9.94
C ILE A 148 9.84 3.60 -10.15
N TYR A 149 10.41 4.80 -10.02
CA TYR A 149 9.66 6.03 -10.23
C TYR A 149 9.15 6.15 -11.68
N ASN A 150 10.03 6.00 -12.67
CA ASN A 150 9.67 6.19 -14.07
C ASN A 150 8.63 5.16 -14.55
N ASP A 151 8.78 3.90 -14.16
CA ASP A 151 7.84 2.84 -14.50
C ASP A 151 6.51 3.02 -13.78
N GLY A 152 6.54 3.49 -12.53
CA GLY A 152 5.34 3.91 -11.79
C GLY A 152 4.60 5.06 -12.48
N MET A 153 5.30 6.12 -12.87
CA MET A 153 4.68 7.26 -13.58
C MET A 153 4.12 6.87 -14.95
N LYS A 154 4.75 5.90 -15.64
CA LYS A 154 4.25 5.32 -16.89
C LYS A 154 3.14 4.29 -16.69
N GLY A 155 2.93 3.81 -15.47
CA GLY A 155 1.98 2.74 -15.17
C GLY A 155 2.33 1.41 -15.84
N VAL A 156 3.63 1.08 -15.95
CA VAL A 156 4.12 -0.15 -16.58
C VAL A 156 3.59 -1.40 -15.87
N TYR A 157 3.36 -1.29 -14.56
CA TYR A 157 2.95 -2.39 -13.71
C TYR A 157 1.63 -2.09 -13.01
N THR A 158 0.85 -3.15 -12.80
CA THR A 158 -0.32 -3.14 -11.91
C THR A 158 0.06 -3.74 -10.56
N ASN A 159 -0.49 -3.21 -9.47
CA ASN A 159 -0.31 -3.83 -8.15
C ASN A 159 -0.88 -5.24 -8.18
N LYS A 160 -0.06 -6.21 -7.78
CA LYS A 160 -0.52 -7.59 -7.52
C LYS A 160 -0.96 -7.76 -6.07
N ILE A 161 -0.37 -6.96 -5.20
CA ILE A 161 -0.58 -6.99 -3.76
C ILE A 161 -1.53 -5.88 -3.37
N ARG A 162 -2.47 -6.15 -2.45
CA ARG A 162 -3.32 -5.09 -1.92
C ARG A 162 -2.47 -4.07 -1.17
N THR A 163 -2.77 -2.81 -1.44
CA THR A 163 -2.12 -1.66 -0.80
C THR A 163 -3.16 -0.70 -0.26
N LYS A 164 -2.97 -0.19 0.96
CA LYS A 164 -3.85 0.82 1.55
C LYS A 164 -3.06 1.94 2.21
N ALA A 165 -3.62 3.14 2.18
CA ALA A 165 -3.09 4.29 2.92
C ALA A 165 -3.76 4.43 4.29
N TYR A 166 -2.97 4.91 5.25
CA TYR A 166 -3.41 5.15 6.61
C TYR A 166 -2.83 6.45 7.15
N LYS A 167 -3.59 7.12 8.02
CA LYS A 167 -3.14 8.31 8.74
C LYS A 167 -3.31 8.14 10.24
N THR A 168 -2.67 9.02 10.99
CA THR A 168 -2.93 9.22 12.41
C THR A 168 -3.57 10.59 12.65
N ASN A 169 -4.13 10.79 13.84
CA ASN A 169 -4.72 12.09 14.23
C ASN A 169 -3.66 13.16 14.54
N ASN A 170 -2.37 12.79 14.59
CA ASN A 170 -1.27 13.72 14.75
C ASN A 170 -0.71 14.11 13.37
N GLU A 171 -1.05 15.32 12.91
CA GLU A 171 -0.67 15.82 11.58
C GLU A 171 0.86 16.00 11.39
N ALA A 172 1.63 16.03 12.47
CA ALA A 172 3.09 16.09 12.41
C ALA A 172 3.75 14.73 12.11
N ILE A 173 2.98 13.63 12.10
CA ILE A 173 3.44 12.27 11.81
C ILE A 173 3.12 11.91 10.36
N GLN A 174 4.04 11.20 9.73
CA GLN A 174 3.87 10.69 8.36
C GLN A 174 2.65 9.78 8.24
N GLU A 175 1.88 9.99 7.18
CA GLU A 175 0.95 8.98 6.67
C GLU A 175 1.75 7.80 6.10
N ILE A 176 1.10 6.64 6.04
CA ILE A 176 1.78 5.42 5.63
C ILE A 176 1.00 4.66 4.56
N ILE A 177 1.74 3.91 3.77
CA ILE A 177 1.23 2.85 2.89
C ILE A 177 1.52 1.52 3.57
N THR A 178 0.53 0.62 3.61
CA THR A 178 0.75 -0.78 3.92
C THR A 178 0.58 -1.63 2.66
N VAL A 179 1.55 -2.51 2.40
CA VAL A 179 1.50 -3.54 1.36
C VAL A 179 1.25 -4.89 2.05
N HIS A 180 0.11 -5.51 1.76
CA HIS A 180 -0.41 -6.66 2.50
C HIS A 180 0.14 -8.00 1.96
N LEU A 181 1.20 -8.54 2.58
CA LEU A 181 1.89 -9.73 2.06
C LEU A 181 1.06 -11.02 2.11
N ASP A 182 0.01 -11.08 2.93
CA ASP A 182 -0.86 -12.25 3.00
C ASP A 182 -1.52 -12.56 1.64
N ASP A 183 -1.72 -11.54 0.81
CA ASP A 183 -2.28 -11.69 -0.54
C ASP A 183 -1.27 -12.32 -1.51
N LEU A 184 0.04 -12.07 -1.35
CA LEU A 184 1.08 -12.77 -2.11
C LEU A 184 1.08 -14.27 -1.80
N VAL A 185 0.93 -14.63 -0.52
CA VAL A 185 0.91 -16.04 -0.12
C VAL A 185 -0.30 -16.75 -0.71
N ALA A 186 -1.45 -16.08 -0.78
CA ALA A 186 -2.64 -16.62 -1.42
C ALA A 186 -2.45 -16.79 -2.94
N GLU A 187 -1.86 -15.81 -3.63
CA GLU A 187 -1.59 -15.87 -5.07
C GLU A 187 -0.60 -16.99 -5.41
N GLN A 188 0.51 -17.10 -4.67
CA GLN A 188 1.49 -18.17 -4.85
C GLN A 188 0.88 -19.57 -4.65
N LYS A 189 0.01 -19.73 -3.65
CA LYS A 189 -0.73 -20.98 -3.42
C LYS A 189 -1.68 -21.29 -4.59
N ALA A 190 -2.38 -20.29 -5.10
CA ALA A 190 -3.28 -20.46 -6.24
C ALA A 190 -2.50 -20.86 -7.51
N GLU A 191 -1.39 -20.19 -7.81
CA GLU A 191 -0.51 -20.53 -8.94
C GLU A 191 0.11 -21.92 -8.82
N SER A 192 0.53 -22.33 -7.60
CA SER A 192 1.08 -23.69 -7.41
C SER A 192 0.03 -24.76 -7.64
N ILE A 193 -1.21 -24.54 -7.19
CA ILE A 193 -2.33 -25.46 -7.42
C ILE A 193 -2.63 -25.53 -8.92
N GLN A 194 -2.66 -24.40 -9.63
CA GLN A 194 -2.90 -24.40 -11.08
C GLN A 194 -1.82 -25.13 -11.88
N LYS A 195 -0.56 -25.11 -11.46
CA LYS A 195 0.52 -25.88 -12.10
C LYS A 195 0.42 -27.39 -11.84
N GLU A 196 -0.20 -27.78 -10.73
CA GLU A 196 -0.42 -29.19 -10.38
C GLU A 196 -1.55 -29.83 -11.19
N TYR A 197 -2.53 -29.04 -11.65
CA TYR A 197 -3.53 -29.48 -12.62
C TYR A 197 -3.04 -29.22 -14.05
N PRO A 198 -2.67 -30.24 -14.84
CA PRO A 198 -2.28 -30.02 -16.23
C PRO A 198 -3.42 -29.33 -17.00
N PRO A 199 -3.12 -28.49 -18.01
CA PRO A 199 -4.14 -27.88 -18.86
C PRO A 199 -5.06 -28.97 -19.38
N GLN A 200 -6.36 -28.85 -19.14
CA GLN A 200 -7.31 -29.75 -19.75
C GLN A 200 -7.36 -29.41 -21.23
N GLU A 201 -6.75 -30.25 -22.06
CA GLU A 201 -6.86 -30.18 -23.51
C GLU A 201 -8.35 -30.29 -23.86
N GLY A 202 -8.89 -29.19 -24.41
CA GLY A 202 -10.24 -29.12 -24.95
C GLY A 202 -10.31 -29.66 -26.37
#